data_AF-S7PR59-F1
#
_entry.id   AF-S7PR59-F1
#
_cell.length_a   1.000
_cell.length_b   1.000
_cell.length_c   1.000
_cell.angle_alpha   90.00
_cell.angle_beta   90.00
_cell.angle_gamma   90.00
#
_symmetry.space_group_name_H-M   'P 1'
#
loop_
_entity.id
_entity.type
_entity.pdbx_description
1 polymer ?
#
loop_
_entity_poly.entity_id
_entity_poly.type
_entity_poly.pdbx_seq_one_letter_code
_entity_poly.pdbx_strand_id
1 'polypeptide(L)'
;MEIGAPMASAYLLGNPDHYTSHKFQTVFWKSYVSEVLQSWEDDNPSEDTENISATLKNKVMVCKSKDGYTPYSTVMDYTHHALKYEDMNLYDWIRLSRKKPIPKPKPNKIKN
;
A
#
# COMPACT_ATOMS: atom_id res chain seq x y z
N MET A 1 18.70 -33.46 -1.31
CA MET A 1 18.33 -32.27 -2.12
C MET A 1 19.50 -32.03 -3.04
N GLU A 2 19.41 -32.48 -4.30
CA GLU A 2 20.47 -32.31 -5.28
C GLU A 2 20.20 -31.00 -6.03
N ILE A 3 21.18 -30.10 -6.01
CA ILE A 3 21.09 -28.82 -6.69
C ILE A 3 22.01 -28.89 -7.90
N GLY A 4 21.52 -28.46 -9.07
CA GLY A 4 22.32 -28.52 -10.29
C GLY A 4 23.60 -27.69 -10.15
N ALA A 5 24.69 -28.13 -10.79
CA ALA A 5 25.98 -27.43 -10.76
C ALA A 5 25.91 -25.91 -11.06
N PRO A 6 25.06 -25.43 -12.00
CA PRO A 6 24.91 -23.99 -12.23
C PRO A 6 24.35 -23.25 -11.00
N MET A 7 23.35 -23.83 -10.34
CA MET A 7 22.72 -23.24 -9.15
C MET A 7 23.66 -23.28 -7.94
N ALA A 8 24.44 -24.36 -7.78
CA ALA A 8 25.51 -24.43 -6.78
C ALA A 8 26.56 -23.34 -6.97
N SER A 9 27.03 -23.13 -8.22
CA SER A 9 28.00 -22.08 -8.54
C SER A 9 27.45 -20.67 -8.27
N ALA A 10 26.17 -20.43 -8.53
CA ALA A 10 25.51 -19.15 -8.24
C ALA A 10 25.49 -18.84 -6.73
N TYR A 11 25.20 -19.83 -5.88
CA TYR A 11 25.27 -19.64 -4.42
C TYR A 11 26.70 -19.44 -3.91
N LEU A 12 27.67 -20.19 -4.45
CA LEU A 12 29.09 -20.01 -4.11
C LEU A 12 29.61 -18.60 -4.47
N LEU A 13 29.07 -18.01 -5.53
CA LEU A 13 29.34 -16.62 -5.96
C LEU A 13 28.53 -15.58 -5.18
N GLY A 14 27.62 -16.00 -4.29
CA GLY A 14 26.80 -15.10 -3.48
C GLY A 14 25.62 -14.48 -4.23
N ASN A 15 25.20 -15.05 -5.36
CA ASN A 15 24.08 -14.52 -6.13
C ASN A 15 22.76 -14.75 -5.36
N PRO A 16 21.89 -13.74 -5.26
CA PRO A 16 20.58 -13.90 -4.65
C PRO A 16 19.72 -14.85 -5.49
N ASP A 17 19.03 -15.78 -4.82
CA ASP A 17 18.14 -16.78 -5.43
C ASP A 17 16.93 -16.17 -6.16
N HIS A 18 16.70 -14.88 -5.96
CA HIS A 18 15.55 -14.20 -6.52
C HIS A 18 15.97 -13.08 -7.48
N TYR A 19 15.78 -13.32 -8.78
CA TYR A 19 15.92 -12.28 -9.79
C TYR A 19 14.66 -11.43 -9.85
N THR A 20 14.76 -10.16 -9.44
CA THR A 20 13.67 -9.19 -9.58
C THR A 20 14.21 -7.93 -10.25
N SER A 21 14.12 -7.87 -11.58
CA SER A 21 14.52 -6.67 -12.35
C SER A 21 13.69 -5.44 -11.95
N HIS A 22 12.38 -5.63 -11.68
CA HIS A 22 11.45 -4.55 -11.38
C HIS A 22 10.56 -4.89 -10.19
N LYS A 23 10.28 -3.88 -9.36
CA LYS A 23 9.34 -3.97 -8.26
C LYS A 23 8.13 -3.12 -8.60
N PHE A 24 6.97 -3.75 -8.71
CA PHE A 24 5.71 -3.04 -8.90
C PHE A 24 5.18 -2.57 -7.55
N GLN A 25 4.70 -1.33 -7.52
CA GLN A 25 4.04 -0.78 -6.34
C GLN A 25 2.54 -1.07 -6.43
N THR A 26 1.95 -1.60 -5.36
CA THR A 26 0.50 -1.81 -5.30
C THR A 26 -0.20 -0.46 -5.15
N VAL A 27 -1.13 -0.17 -6.07
CA VAL A 27 -1.92 1.07 -6.08
C VAL A 27 -3.41 0.74 -6.10
N PHE A 28 -4.16 1.34 -5.19
CA PHE A 28 -5.62 1.17 -5.10
C PHE A 28 -6.35 2.25 -5.89
N TRP A 29 -6.10 2.31 -7.20
CA TRP A 29 -6.57 3.40 -8.08
C TRP A 29 -8.10 3.55 -8.07
N LYS A 30 -8.84 2.45 -8.20
CA LYS A 30 -10.32 2.47 -8.21
C LYS A 30 -10.90 3.08 -6.94
N SER A 31 -10.31 2.77 -5.78
CA SER A 31 -10.73 3.32 -4.50
C SER A 31 -10.45 4.81 -4.39
N TYR A 32 -9.29 5.25 -4.87
CA TYR A 32 -8.95 6.68 -4.92
C TYR A 32 -9.89 7.46 -5.84
N VAL A 33 -10.09 7.00 -7.07
CA VAL A 33 -10.98 7.66 -8.05
C VAL A 33 -12.40 7.76 -7.51
N SER A 34 -12.92 6.70 -6.87
CA SER A 34 -14.24 6.74 -6.27
C SER A 34 -14.38 7.80 -5.18
N GLU A 35 -13.35 8.03 -4.37
CA GLU A 35 -13.37 9.03 -3.29
C GLU A 35 -13.32 10.46 -3.86
N VAL A 36 -12.52 10.67 -4.91
CA VAL A 36 -12.47 11.97 -5.62
C VAL A 36 -13.79 12.25 -6.32
N LEU A 37 -14.36 11.26 -7.02
CA LEU A 37 -15.65 11.41 -7.69
C LEU A 37 -16.80 11.64 -6.72
N GLN A 38 -16.75 11.10 -5.50
CA GLN A 38 -17.74 11.41 -4.46
C GLN A 38 -17.71 12.90 -4.05
N SER A 39 -16.56 13.57 -4.20
CA SER A 39 -16.42 15.00 -3.90
C SER A 39 -16.88 15.90 -5.06
N TRP A 40 -17.15 15.32 -6.22
CA TRP A 40 -17.64 16.05 -7.39
C TRP A 40 -19.14 15.77 -7.56
N GLU A 41 -19.93 16.84 -7.64
CA GLU A 41 -21.36 16.77 -7.91
C GLU A 41 -21.58 16.58 -9.42
N ASP A 42 -21.42 15.36 -9.93
CA ASP A 42 -21.78 15.05 -11.32
C ASP A 42 -23.26 14.66 -11.41
N ASP A 43 -24.05 15.45 -12.16
CA ASP A 43 -25.48 15.22 -12.43
C ASP A 43 -25.75 13.98 -13.31
N ASN A 44 -24.72 13.37 -13.91
CA ASN A 44 -24.85 12.14 -14.73
C ASN A 44 -23.61 11.24 -14.57
N PRO A 45 -23.51 10.44 -13.50
CA PRO A 45 -22.45 9.45 -13.39
C PRO A 45 -22.59 8.40 -14.50
N SER A 46 -21.47 8.03 -15.12
CA SER A 46 -21.43 6.89 -16.04
C SER A 46 -21.74 5.59 -15.29
N GLU A 47 -22.29 4.60 -15.99
CA GLU A 47 -22.70 3.30 -15.42
C GLU A 47 -21.54 2.58 -14.69
N ASP A 48 -20.31 2.73 -15.20
CA ASP A 48 -19.09 2.23 -14.57
C ASP A 48 -18.76 2.94 -13.25
N THR A 49 -19.06 4.23 -13.15
CA THR A 49 -18.83 5.07 -11.96
C THR A 49 -19.81 4.72 -10.85
N GLU A 50 -21.09 4.51 -11.18
CA GLU A 50 -22.11 4.11 -10.21
C GLU A 50 -21.80 2.75 -9.58
N ASN A 51 -21.40 1.76 -10.39
CA ASN A 51 -21.05 0.43 -9.90
C ASN A 51 -19.85 0.44 -8.93
N ILE A 52 -18.83 1.26 -9.24
CA ILE A 52 -17.64 1.42 -8.37
C ILE A 52 -18.02 2.13 -7.07
N SER A 53 -18.78 3.22 -7.16
CA SER A 53 -19.25 4.00 -6.01
C SER A 53 -20.13 3.15 -5.08
N ALA A 54 -21.11 2.41 -5.62
CA ALA A 54 -22.00 1.55 -4.85
C ALA A 54 -21.25 0.43 -4.09
N THR A 55 -20.22 -0.14 -4.71
CA THR A 55 -19.39 -1.19 -4.09
C THR A 55 -18.55 -0.65 -2.93
N LEU A 56 -18.04 0.58 -3.04
CA LEU A 56 -17.14 1.19 -2.05
C LEU A 56 -17.89 1.89 -0.91
N LYS A 57 -19.07 2.47 -1.17
CA LYS A 57 -19.90 3.16 -0.17
C LYS A 57 -20.27 2.28 1.03
N ASN A 58 -20.28 0.96 0.84
CA ASN A 58 -20.62 -0.03 1.86
C ASN A 58 -19.39 -0.65 2.56
N LYS A 59 -18.17 -0.29 2.18
CA LYS A 59 -16.94 -0.90 2.72
C LYS A 59 -16.32 -0.04 3.82
N VAL A 60 -16.68 -0.33 5.06
CA VAL A 60 -16.04 0.28 6.24
C VAL A 60 -14.84 -0.57 6.68
N MET A 61 -13.64 0.04 6.68
CA MET A 61 -12.43 -0.59 7.20
C MET A 61 -12.05 0.04 8.54
N VAL A 62 -11.91 -0.80 9.58
CA VAL A 62 -11.59 -0.37 10.94
C VAL A 62 -10.24 -0.95 11.34
N CYS A 63 -9.33 -0.10 11.80
CA CYS A 63 -8.06 -0.50 12.37
C CYS A 63 -8.10 -0.37 13.90
N LYS A 64 -7.69 -1.44 14.61
CA LYS A 64 -7.55 -1.43 16.06
C LYS A 64 -6.16 -0.90 16.43
N SER A 65 -6.13 0.23 17.10
CA SER A 65 -4.93 0.80 17.71
C SER A 65 -4.91 0.51 19.22
N LYS A 66 -3.84 0.92 19.91
CA LYS A 66 -3.75 0.84 21.38
C LYS A 66 -4.82 1.71 22.06
N ASP A 67 -5.16 2.83 21.44
CA ASP A 67 -6.09 3.83 21.99
C ASP A 67 -7.55 3.64 21.54
N GLY A 68 -7.86 2.57 20.78
CA GLY A 68 -9.24 2.26 20.36
C GLY A 68 -9.37 1.80 18.91
N TYR A 69 -10.53 2.08 18.31
CA TYR A 69 -10.84 1.77 16.91
C TYR A 69 -10.86 3.03 16.07
N THR A 70 -10.16 3.00 14.94
CA THR A 70 -10.10 4.12 14.00
C THR A 70 -10.52 3.65 12.61
N PRO A 71 -11.35 4.41 11.88
CA PRO A 71 -11.58 4.12 10.48
C PRO A 71 -10.27 4.32 9.71
N TYR A 72 -9.90 3.33 8.89
CA TYR A 72 -8.69 3.41 8.08
C TYR A 72 -8.99 2.95 6.66
N SER A 73 -8.81 3.84 5.70
CA SER A 73 -8.90 3.52 4.27
C SER A 73 -7.51 3.55 3.63
N THR A 74 -7.27 2.70 2.64
CA THR A 74 -6.04 2.76 1.82
C THR A 74 -5.91 4.07 1.04
N VAL A 75 -7.02 4.77 0.84
CA VAL A 75 -7.06 6.04 0.12
C VAL A 75 -6.49 7.20 0.96
N MET A 76 -6.60 7.10 2.29
CA MET A 76 -6.04 8.09 3.22
C MET A 76 -4.53 8.27 3.05
N ASP A 77 -3.82 7.25 2.58
CA ASP A 77 -2.37 7.33 2.32
C ASP A 77 -2.03 8.22 1.11
N TYR A 78 -3.01 8.50 0.24
CA TYR A 78 -2.89 9.40 -0.90
C TYR A 78 -3.33 10.82 -0.53
N THR A 79 -4.39 10.93 0.27
CA THR A 79 -5.01 12.21 0.66
C THR A 79 -4.23 12.91 1.78
N HIS A 80 -3.70 12.15 2.74
CA HIS A 80 -3.05 12.71 3.93
C HIS A 80 -1.54 12.49 3.89
N HIS A 81 -0.85 13.32 3.11
CA HIS A 81 0.61 13.40 3.12
C HIS A 81 1.09 14.61 3.94
N ALA A 82 2.36 14.59 4.38
CA ALA A 82 2.92 15.69 5.17
C ALA A 82 3.05 16.95 4.31
N LEU A 83 2.84 18.13 4.92
CA LEU A 83 2.87 19.44 4.25
C LEU A 83 4.15 19.68 3.42
N LYS A 84 5.29 19.13 3.83
CA LYS A 84 6.54 19.18 3.06
C LYS A 84 6.49 18.51 1.68
N TYR A 85 5.44 17.75 1.38
CA TYR A 85 5.20 17.06 0.12
C TYR A 85 3.96 17.59 -0.60
N GLU A 86 3.45 18.77 -0.22
CA GLU A 86 2.24 19.36 -0.83
C GLU A 86 2.44 19.65 -2.33
N ASP A 87 3.66 20.05 -2.72
CA ASP A 87 4.02 20.26 -4.13
C ASP A 87 4.23 18.95 -4.92
N MET A 88 4.21 17.80 -4.24
CA MET A 88 4.42 16.49 -4.89
C MET A 88 3.10 16.00 -5.47
N ASN A 89 3.09 15.78 -6.78
CA ASN A 89 1.93 15.15 -7.42
C ASN A 89 1.74 13.70 -6.93
N LEU A 90 0.51 13.20 -7.09
CA LEU A 90 0.15 11.85 -6.65
C LEU A 90 0.98 10.75 -7.32
N TYR A 91 1.36 10.93 -8.59
CA TYR A 91 2.14 9.93 -9.33
C TYR A 91 3.54 9.77 -8.71
N ASP A 92 4.22 10.88 -8.43
CA ASP A 92 5.54 10.90 -7.79
C ASP A 92 5.45 10.39 -6.36
N TRP A 93 4.38 10.74 -5.62
CA TRP A 93 4.12 10.18 -4.30
C TRP A 93 4.00 8.66 -4.34
N ILE A 94 3.19 8.11 -5.23
CA ILE A 94 3.01 6.65 -5.37
C ILE A 94 4.32 5.96 -5.76
N ARG A 95 5.09 6.55 -6.67
CA ARG A 95 6.35 5.99 -7.18
C ARG A 95 7.46 6.02 -6.13
N LEU A 96 7.53 7.07 -5.32
CA LEU A 96 8.62 7.28 -4.35
C LEU A 96 8.29 6.77 -2.95
N SER A 97 7.01 6.69 -2.58
CA SER A 97 6.58 6.24 -1.26
C SER A 97 6.85 4.74 -1.06
N ARG A 98 7.35 4.40 0.13
CA ARG A 98 7.54 3.01 0.55
C ARG A 98 6.95 2.80 1.94
N LYS A 99 5.91 1.97 2.01
CA LYS A 99 5.34 1.54 3.29
C LYS A 99 6.32 0.60 3.98
N LYS A 100 6.65 0.90 5.23
CA LYS A 100 7.41 0.02 6.10
C LYS A 100 6.48 -0.49 7.19
N PRO A 101 6.46 -1.81 7.48
CA PRO A 101 5.70 -2.32 8.59
C PRO A 101 6.27 -1.73 9.89
N ILE A 102 5.39 -1.39 10.82
CA ILE A 102 5.81 -0.93 12.14
C ILE A 102 6.49 -2.11 12.84
N PRO A 103 7.76 -1.97 13.28
CA PRO A 103 8.45 -3.05 13.96
C PRO A 103 7.72 -3.41 15.25
N LYS A 104 7.53 -4.72 15.49
CA LYS A 104 6.96 -5.20 16.75
C LYS A 104 7.91 -4.81 17.90
N PRO A 105 7.39 -4.37 19.05
CA PRO A 105 8.23 -4.08 20.21
C PRO A 105 9.00 -5.35 20.60
N LYS A 106 10.31 -5.21 20.83
CA LYS A 106 11.14 -6.32 21.31
C LYS A 106 10.66 -6.73 22.71
N PRO A 107 10.46 -8.02 23.00
CA PRO A 107 10.15 -8.45 24.35
C PRO A 107 11.34 -8.10 25.26
N ASN A 108 11.05 -7.43 26.38
CA ASN A 108 12.04 -7.17 27.42
C ASN A 108 12.54 -8.53 27.94
N LYS A 109 13.78 -8.90 27.62
CA LYS A 109 14.43 -10.03 28.28
C LYS A 109 14.68 -9.63 29.73
N ILE A 110 13.85 -10.15 30.64
CA ILE A 110 14.14 -10.14 32.07
C ILE A 110 15.46 -10.91 32.22
N LYS A 111 16.51 -10.21 32.64
CA LYS A 111 17.77 -10.86 33.02
C LYS A 111 17.50 -11.50 34.39
N ASN A 112 17.51 -12.82 34.43
CA ASN A 112 17.64 -13.59 35.67
C ASN A 112 19.10 -13.56 36.13
#